data_AF-A0A5B7F7D1-F1
#
_entry.id   AF-A0A5B7F7D1-F1
#
_cell.length_a   1.000
_cell.length_b   1.000
_cell.length_c   1.000
_cell.angle_alpha   90.00
_cell.angle_beta   90.00
_cell.angle_gamma   90.00
#
_symmetry.space_group_name_H-M   'P 1'
#
loop_
_entity.id
_entity.type
_entity.pdbx_description
1 polymer ?
#
loop_
_entity_poly.entity_id
_entity_poly.type
_entity_poly.pdbx_seq_one_letter_code
_entity_poly.pdbx_strand_id
1 'polypeptide(L)'
;MEVVMRRLGSLLYLVEPNATTFQYPDQVPDYVTEAIPLFVIITALEFAVLWWQGRPERVNDAFSNIGIGIVHEATRIPQSGGASGVLPLPEGGPEERCSVIHEQLCFRVHEQRFSNAFYEYQWRCLQLNILWAVHQVHHSSENYNLTTGFRLSALQKLAHFGFYQPLALLGIPLPAVLVHTGLNYLFQFWIHNTFIGRLGPLEYVIATPSFHRVHHGKQWRRRIHNITMRSLN
;
A
#
# COMPACT_ATOMS: atom_id res chain seq x y z
N MET A 1 37.24 8.93 2.29
CA MET A 1 36.97 8.47 0.92
C MET A 1 35.89 7.39 0.89
N GLU A 2 35.98 6.39 1.78
CA GLU A 2 35.01 5.29 1.93
C GLU A 2 33.56 5.74 2.19
N VAL A 3 33.31 6.69 3.09
CA VAL A 3 31.96 7.21 3.38
C VAL A 3 31.33 7.92 2.17
N VAL A 4 32.12 8.64 1.38
CA VAL A 4 31.65 9.34 0.18
C VAL A 4 31.34 8.33 -0.93
N MET A 5 32.18 7.32 -1.12
CA MET A 5 31.93 6.23 -2.06
C MET A 5 30.72 5.38 -1.65
N ARG A 6 30.50 5.15 -0.35
CA ARG A 6 29.29 4.50 0.17
C ARG A 6 28.03 5.31 -0.11
N ARG A 7 28.07 6.63 0.08
CA ARG A 7 26.92 7.54 -0.18
C ARG A 7 26.62 7.68 -1.68
N LEU A 8 27.65 7.78 -2.51
CA LEU A 8 27.50 7.76 -3.98
C LEU A 8 27.00 6.39 -4.46
N GLY A 9 27.51 5.31 -3.87
CA GLY A 9 27.01 3.96 -4.08
C GLY A 9 25.53 3.84 -3.75
N SER A 10 25.07 4.33 -2.59
CA SER A 10 23.66 4.29 -2.21
C SER A 10 22.76 5.13 -3.13
N LEU A 11 23.25 6.27 -3.63
CA LEU A 11 22.52 7.11 -4.58
C LEU A 11 22.35 6.44 -5.95
N LEU A 12 23.33 5.62 -6.35
CA LEU A 12 23.31 4.84 -7.59
C LEU A 12 22.82 3.41 -7.37
N TYR A 13 22.30 3.08 -6.18
CA TYR A 13 21.91 1.74 -5.77
C TYR A 13 23.02 0.67 -5.91
N LEU A 14 24.29 1.08 -5.98
CA LEU A 14 25.48 0.21 -6.00
C LEU A 14 25.91 -0.16 -4.58
N VAL A 15 24.98 -0.72 -3.81
CA VAL A 15 25.18 -1.15 -2.42
C VAL A 15 24.66 -2.58 -2.25
N GLU A 16 25.24 -3.32 -1.32
CA GLU A 16 24.73 -4.64 -0.95
C GLU A 16 23.32 -4.47 -0.36
N PRO A 17 22.31 -5.22 -0.86
CA PRO A 17 20.96 -5.18 -0.32
C PRO A 17 20.92 -5.39 1.19
N ASN A 18 21.76 -6.28 1.75
CA ASN A 18 21.92 -6.47 3.19
C ASN A 18 22.27 -5.17 3.98
N ALA A 19 22.85 -4.18 3.32
CA ALA A 19 23.28 -2.90 3.89
C ALA A 19 22.21 -1.82 3.73
N THR A 20 21.16 -2.09 2.96
CA THR A 20 20.03 -1.19 2.71
C THR A 20 18.65 -1.78 3.03
N THR A 21 18.59 -3.05 3.44
CA THR A 21 17.36 -3.76 3.80
C THR A 21 17.45 -4.29 5.23
N PHE A 22 16.29 -4.54 5.83
CA PHE A 22 16.18 -5.19 7.14
C PHE A 22 16.37 -6.69 6.99
N GLN A 23 17.18 -7.29 7.87
CA GLN A 23 17.39 -8.74 7.89
C GLN A 23 16.24 -9.44 8.60
N TYR A 24 15.73 -8.84 9.68
CA TYR A 24 14.68 -9.43 10.50
C TYR A 24 13.42 -8.56 10.53
N PRO A 25 12.21 -9.17 10.62
CA PRO A 25 10.95 -8.43 10.59
C PRO A 25 10.78 -7.40 11.71
N ASP A 26 11.32 -7.68 12.90
CA ASP A 26 11.29 -6.82 14.08
C ASP A 26 12.15 -5.56 13.95
N GLN A 27 13.08 -5.54 12.99
CA GLN A 27 13.88 -4.37 12.68
C GLN A 27 13.13 -3.37 11.79
N VAL A 28 12.04 -3.78 11.13
CA VAL A 28 11.28 -2.92 10.21
C VAL A 28 10.46 -1.91 11.03
N PRO A 29 10.66 -0.59 10.83
CA PRO A 29 9.85 0.42 11.49
C PRO A 29 8.38 0.32 11.11
N ASP A 30 7.48 0.60 12.06
CA ASP A 30 6.05 0.75 11.77
C ASP A 30 5.79 2.13 11.15
N TYR A 31 6.12 2.26 9.85
CA TYR A 31 6.00 3.50 9.09
C TYR A 31 4.60 4.11 9.16
N VAL A 32 3.56 3.28 9.28
CA VAL A 32 2.18 3.75 9.39
C VAL A 32 1.98 4.44 10.72
N THR A 33 2.37 3.79 11.82
CA THR A 33 2.26 4.37 13.17
C THR A 33 3.07 5.66 13.29
N GLU A 34 4.29 5.69 12.74
CA GLU A 34 5.14 6.90 12.74
C GLU A 34 4.52 8.05 11.93
N ALA A 35 3.77 7.76 10.87
CA ALA A 35 3.11 8.76 10.04
C ALA A 35 1.76 9.26 10.61
N ILE A 36 1.17 8.60 11.62
CA ILE A 36 -0.12 8.99 12.20
C ILE A 36 -0.19 10.49 12.57
N PRO A 37 0.79 11.08 13.27
CA PRO A 37 0.72 12.51 13.61
C PRO A 37 0.62 13.40 12.37
N LEU A 38 1.37 13.06 11.31
CA LEU A 38 1.31 13.78 10.04
C LEU A 38 -0.05 13.61 9.36
N PHE A 39 -0.61 12.41 9.36
CA PHE A 39 -1.93 12.16 8.79
C PHE A 39 -3.02 12.97 9.50
N VAL A 40 -2.97 13.06 10.83
CA VAL A 40 -3.90 13.88 11.62
C VAL A 40 -3.77 15.35 11.25
N ILE A 41 -2.53 15.88 11.17
CA ILE A 41 -2.28 17.27 10.79
C ILE A 41 -2.80 17.56 9.38
N ILE A 42 -2.45 16.74 8.38
CA ILE A 42 -2.87 16.97 6.99
C ILE A 42 -4.40 16.85 6.85
N THR A 43 -5.03 15.90 7.56
CA THR A 43 -6.50 15.77 7.57
C THR A 43 -7.17 16.99 8.20
N ALA A 44 -6.65 17.47 9.33
CA ALA A 44 -7.17 18.68 9.96
C ALA A 44 -7.00 19.92 9.07
N LEU A 45 -5.88 20.03 8.36
CA LEU A 45 -5.65 21.07 7.37
C LEU A 45 -6.62 20.96 6.19
N GLU A 46 -6.90 19.76 5.68
CA GLU A 46 -7.93 19.56 4.65
C GLU A 46 -9.28 20.11 5.12
N PHE A 47 -9.69 19.75 6.34
CA PHE A 47 -10.97 20.18 6.90
C PHE A 47 -11.04 21.69 7.10
N ALA A 48 -9.95 22.30 7.60
CA ALA A 48 -9.85 23.74 7.80
C ALA A 48 -9.94 24.51 6.47
N VAL A 49 -9.22 24.05 5.43
CA VAL A 49 -9.25 24.68 4.10
C VAL A 49 -10.62 24.51 3.44
N LEU A 50 -11.23 23.33 3.54
CA LEU A 50 -12.57 23.09 2.99
C LEU A 50 -13.64 23.93 3.69
N TRP A 51 -13.54 24.07 5.01
CA TRP A 51 -14.40 24.97 5.79
C TRP A 51 -14.23 26.44 5.36
N TRP A 52 -12.99 26.92 5.23
CA TRP A 52 -12.69 28.28 4.75
C TRP A 52 -13.26 28.56 3.36
N GLN A 53 -13.27 27.54 2.49
CA GLN A 53 -13.81 27.62 1.13
C GLN A 53 -15.35 27.49 1.06
N GLY A 54 -16.04 27.46 2.19
CA GLY A 54 -17.51 27.34 2.25
C GLY A 54 -18.04 25.96 1.87
N ARG A 55 -17.19 24.93 1.89
CA ARG A 55 -17.51 23.54 1.53
C ARG A 55 -17.16 22.57 2.67
N PRO A 56 -17.76 22.73 3.87
CA PRO A 56 -17.38 21.95 5.04
C PRO A 56 -17.65 20.45 4.86
N GLU A 57 -16.74 19.65 5.40
CA GLU A 57 -16.82 18.19 5.35
C GLU A 57 -17.85 17.60 6.32
N ARG A 58 -18.32 16.39 6.01
CA ARG A 58 -19.22 15.62 6.87
C ARG A 58 -18.43 14.92 7.97
N VAL A 59 -18.33 15.59 9.11
CA VAL A 59 -17.54 15.13 10.27
C VAL A 59 -17.99 13.75 10.78
N ASN A 60 -19.27 13.42 10.68
CA ASN A 60 -19.78 12.09 11.06
C ASN A 60 -19.22 10.95 10.20
N ASP A 61 -19.07 11.16 8.89
CA ASP A 61 -18.44 10.17 7.98
C ASP A 61 -16.95 10.05 8.30
N ALA A 62 -16.28 11.15 8.63
CA ALA A 62 -14.88 11.15 9.05
C ALA A 62 -14.64 10.33 10.33
N PHE A 63 -15.48 10.51 11.35
CA PHE A 63 -15.42 9.68 12.56
C PHE A 63 -15.72 8.21 12.27
N SER A 64 -16.66 7.91 11.37
CA SER A 64 -16.95 6.54 10.96
C SER A 64 -15.75 5.89 10.27
N ASN A 65 -15.09 6.63 9.38
CA ASN A 65 -13.87 6.18 8.68
C ASN A 65 -12.74 5.86 9.66
N ILE A 66 -12.47 6.78 10.59
CA ILE A 66 -11.42 6.60 11.61
C ILE A 66 -11.78 5.43 12.54
N GLY A 67 -13.04 5.32 12.98
CA GLY A 67 -13.51 4.22 13.82
C GLY A 67 -13.32 2.85 13.17
N ILE A 68 -13.69 2.73 11.89
CA ILE A 68 -13.43 1.52 11.09
C ILE A 68 -11.92 1.25 10.99
N GLY A 69 -11.10 2.28 10.79
CA GLY A 69 -9.63 2.18 10.78
C GLY A 69 -9.05 1.67 12.11
N ILE A 70 -9.58 2.12 13.25
CA ILE A 70 -9.18 1.62 14.58
C ILE A 70 -9.53 0.13 14.72
N VAL A 71 -10.71 -0.29 14.27
CA VAL A 71 -11.12 -1.71 14.29
C VAL A 71 -10.20 -2.53 13.38
N HIS A 72 -9.92 -2.06 12.16
CA HIS A 72 -8.93 -2.67 11.27
C HIS A 72 -7.58 -2.78 11.95
N GLU A 73 -7.17 -1.77 12.70
CA GLU A 73 -5.92 -1.80 13.42
C GLU A 73 -5.94 -2.85 14.52
N ALA A 74 -7.00 -2.92 15.33
CA ALA A 74 -7.20 -3.94 16.35
C ALA A 74 -7.19 -5.38 15.79
N THR A 75 -7.51 -5.58 14.51
CA THR A 75 -7.36 -6.88 13.83
C THR A 75 -5.92 -7.20 13.44
N ARG A 76 -4.89 -6.61 14.08
CA ARG A 76 -3.50 -7.11 13.97
C ARG A 76 -3.52 -8.59 14.32
N ILE A 77 -3.54 -9.44 13.30
CA ILE A 77 -3.10 -10.83 13.46
C ILE A 77 -1.68 -10.70 14.00
N PRO A 78 -1.31 -11.36 15.12
CA PRO A 78 0.06 -11.36 15.60
C PRO A 78 0.93 -11.84 14.44
N GLN A 79 1.62 -10.92 13.77
CA GLN A 79 2.54 -11.25 12.69
C GLN A 79 3.68 -12.13 13.23
N SER A 80 3.89 -12.13 14.54
CA SER A 80 4.74 -13.03 15.30
C SER A 80 4.14 -14.43 15.54
N GLY A 81 2.81 -14.59 15.63
CA GLY A 81 2.16 -15.88 15.86
C GLY A 81 1.78 -16.61 14.57
N GLY A 82 1.54 -15.86 13.49
CA GLY A 82 1.35 -16.39 12.13
C GLY A 82 2.66 -16.79 11.45
N ALA A 83 3.80 -16.37 11.98
CA ALA A 83 5.12 -16.84 11.54
C ALA A 83 5.30 -18.36 11.76
N SER A 84 4.53 -18.99 12.66
CA SER A 84 4.51 -20.44 12.81
C SER A 84 3.72 -21.17 11.70
N GLY A 85 2.93 -20.44 10.91
CA GLY A 85 2.15 -20.98 9.79
C GLY A 85 2.70 -20.61 8.42
N VAL A 86 3.69 -19.71 8.35
CA VAL A 86 4.53 -19.57 7.16
C VAL A 86 5.34 -20.86 7.07
N LEU A 87 5.21 -21.56 5.94
CA LEU A 87 6.04 -22.72 5.63
C LEU A 87 7.48 -22.38 6.03
N PRO A 88 8.13 -23.13 6.95
CA PRO A 88 9.51 -22.84 7.31
C PRO A 88 10.29 -22.80 6.01
N LEU A 89 10.79 -21.62 5.65
CA LEU A 89 11.76 -21.52 4.58
C LEU A 89 12.88 -22.47 4.98
N PRO A 90 13.35 -23.35 4.06
CA PRO A 90 14.44 -24.24 4.37
C PRO A 90 15.55 -23.44 5.03
N GLU A 91 15.97 -23.83 6.23
CA GLU A 91 17.19 -23.29 6.85
C GLU A 91 18.34 -23.60 5.88
N GLY A 92 18.69 -22.61 5.05
CA GLY A 92 19.45 -22.80 3.81
C GLY A 92 18.82 -22.15 2.58
N GLY A 93 18.21 -20.97 2.72
CA GLY A 93 17.75 -20.16 1.59
C GLY A 93 18.91 -19.79 0.62
N PRO A 94 18.61 -19.29 -0.59
CA PRO A 94 19.56 -19.10 -1.70
C PRO A 94 20.59 -17.98 -1.48
N GLU A 95 20.95 -17.69 -0.23
CA GLU A 95 21.92 -16.67 0.17
C GLU A 95 23.35 -17.01 -0.31
N GLU A 96 23.66 -18.27 -0.62
CA GLU A 96 25.05 -18.66 -0.87
C GLU A 96 25.60 -18.40 -2.29
N ARG A 97 24.88 -17.73 -3.22
CA ARG A 97 25.42 -17.67 -4.60
C ARG A 97 25.01 -16.51 -5.50
N CYS A 98 24.86 -15.30 -4.96
CA CYS A 98 24.52 -14.14 -5.80
C CYS A 98 25.54 -13.01 -5.61
N SER A 99 26.31 -12.70 -6.66
CA SER A 99 27.15 -11.49 -6.69
C SER A 99 26.32 -10.22 -6.44
N VAL A 100 26.93 -9.14 -5.95
CA VAL A 100 26.28 -7.84 -5.65
C VAL A 100 25.39 -7.33 -6.79
N ILE A 101 25.77 -7.56 -8.05
CA ILE A 101 24.99 -7.18 -9.25
C ILE A 101 23.73 -8.07 -9.41
N HIS A 102 23.83 -9.36 -9.09
CA HIS A 102 22.72 -10.29 -9.10
C HIS A 102 21.74 -10.00 -7.95
N GLU A 103 22.24 -9.59 -6.79
CA GLU A 103 21.43 -9.25 -5.62
C GLU A 103 20.57 -7.98 -5.83
N GLN A 104 21.13 -6.93 -6.45
CA GLN A 104 20.37 -5.72 -6.83
C GLN A 104 19.33 -6.01 -7.92
N LEU A 105 19.64 -6.91 -8.86
CA LEU A 105 18.68 -7.37 -9.85
C LEU A 105 17.55 -8.16 -9.19
N CYS A 106 17.86 -9.05 -8.24
CA CYS A 106 16.88 -9.78 -7.44
C CYS A 106 16.00 -8.82 -6.63
N PHE A 107 16.57 -7.80 -5.99
CA PHE A 107 15.81 -6.78 -5.26
C PHE A 107 14.80 -6.07 -6.17
N ARG A 108 15.23 -5.57 -7.34
CA ARG A 108 14.31 -4.94 -8.32
C ARG A 108 13.24 -5.89 -8.84
N VAL A 109 13.59 -7.17 -9.05
CA VAL A 109 12.61 -8.20 -9.43
C VAL A 109 11.61 -8.44 -8.31
N HIS A 110 12.03 -8.44 -7.04
CA HIS A 110 11.14 -8.58 -5.88
C HIS A 110 10.23 -7.36 -5.72
N GLU A 111 10.75 -6.14 -5.87
CA GLU A 111 9.94 -4.92 -5.85
C GLU A 111 8.87 -4.96 -6.95
N GLN A 112 9.27 -5.28 -8.19
CA GLN A 112 8.34 -5.39 -9.31
C GLN A 112 7.29 -6.49 -9.06
N ARG A 113 7.68 -7.64 -8.51
CA ARG A 113 6.75 -8.73 -8.16
C ARG A 113 5.76 -8.29 -7.08
N PHE A 114 6.21 -7.59 -6.04
CA PHE A 114 5.33 -7.05 -5.01
C PHE A 114 4.36 -6.03 -5.60
N SER A 115 4.85 -5.07 -6.39
CA SER A 115 4.02 -4.06 -7.06
C SER A 115 2.98 -4.68 -7.99
N ASN A 116 3.36 -5.71 -8.76
CA ASN A 116 2.44 -6.45 -9.61
C ASN A 116 1.38 -7.20 -8.78
N ALA A 117 1.79 -7.91 -7.72
CA ALA A 117 0.88 -8.61 -6.83
C ALA A 117 -0.09 -7.63 -6.15
N PHE A 118 0.40 -6.48 -5.69
CA PHE A 118 -0.44 -5.43 -5.15
C PHE A 118 -1.49 -4.96 -6.16
N TYR A 119 -1.06 -4.64 -7.39
CA TYR A 119 -1.98 -4.22 -8.45
C TYR A 119 -3.01 -5.31 -8.76
N GLU A 120 -2.59 -6.57 -8.85
CA GLU A 120 -3.48 -7.71 -9.04
C GLU A 120 -4.47 -7.86 -7.89
N TYR A 121 -4.05 -7.67 -6.64
CA TYR A 121 -4.95 -7.71 -5.49
C TYR A 121 -6.06 -6.66 -5.63
N GLN A 122 -5.68 -5.40 -5.88
CA GLN A 122 -6.63 -4.31 -6.05
C GLN A 122 -7.57 -4.56 -7.23
N TRP A 123 -7.03 -5.06 -8.35
CA TRP A 123 -7.82 -5.45 -9.50
C TRP A 123 -8.82 -6.57 -9.18
N ARG A 124 -8.37 -7.62 -8.48
CA ARG A 124 -9.21 -8.77 -8.10
C ARG A 124 -10.25 -8.41 -7.04
N CYS A 125 -9.99 -7.43 -6.17
CA CYS A 125 -11.01 -6.85 -5.29
C CYS A 125 -12.23 -6.33 -6.06
N LEU A 126 -12.06 -5.94 -7.32
CA LEU A 126 -13.15 -5.44 -8.15
C LEU A 126 -13.87 -6.54 -8.93
N GLN A 127 -13.26 -7.72 -9.06
CA GLN A 127 -13.76 -8.83 -9.89
C GLN A 127 -14.31 -10.01 -9.07
N LEU A 128 -13.68 -10.35 -7.94
CA LEU A 128 -14.04 -11.51 -7.13
C LEU A 128 -14.97 -11.08 -5.99
N ASN A 129 -16.15 -11.69 -5.89
CA ASN A 129 -17.17 -11.32 -4.91
C ASN A 129 -16.67 -11.33 -3.46
N ILE A 130 -15.79 -12.29 -3.09
CA ILE A 130 -15.23 -12.39 -1.74
C ILE A 130 -14.28 -11.22 -1.47
N LEU A 131 -13.38 -10.90 -2.40
CA LEU A 131 -12.45 -9.78 -2.24
C LEU A 131 -13.19 -8.43 -2.32
N TRP A 132 -14.23 -8.34 -3.15
CA TRP A 132 -15.14 -7.20 -3.16
C TRP A 132 -15.88 -7.06 -1.82
N ALA A 133 -16.34 -8.15 -1.21
CA ALA A 133 -17.05 -8.09 0.06
C ALA A 133 -16.19 -7.48 1.18
N VAL A 134 -14.87 -7.73 1.14
CA VAL A 134 -13.89 -7.10 2.03
C VAL A 134 -13.65 -5.65 1.61
N HIS A 135 -13.40 -5.40 0.33
CA HIS A 135 -13.00 -4.09 -0.18
C HIS A 135 -14.14 -3.05 -0.25
N GLN A 136 -15.40 -3.46 -0.38
CA GLN A 136 -16.54 -2.54 -0.49
C GLN A 136 -16.73 -1.66 0.75
N VAL A 137 -16.23 -2.10 1.92
CA VAL A 137 -16.21 -1.29 3.14
C VAL A 137 -15.41 -0.01 2.88
N HIS A 138 -14.31 -0.08 2.15
CA HIS A 138 -13.51 1.08 1.75
C HIS A 138 -14.28 2.06 0.86
N HIS A 139 -15.08 1.53 -0.07
CA HIS A 139 -15.93 2.33 -0.96
C HIS A 139 -17.25 2.80 -0.36
N SER A 140 -17.51 2.51 0.92
CA SER A 140 -18.80 2.81 1.56
C SER A 140 -18.87 4.19 2.21
N SER A 141 -17.80 5.00 2.12
CA SER A 141 -17.81 6.40 2.59
C SER A 141 -18.80 7.22 1.75
N GLU A 142 -19.58 8.07 2.42
CA GLU A 142 -20.51 8.97 1.70
C GLU A 142 -19.76 10.12 1.03
N ASN A 143 -18.73 10.63 1.71
CA ASN A 143 -17.83 11.67 1.21
C ASN A 143 -16.43 11.09 0.94
N TYR A 144 -15.87 11.42 -0.21
CA TYR A 144 -14.47 11.12 -0.51
C TYR A 144 -13.58 12.24 0.04
N ASN A 145 -12.69 11.91 0.97
CA ASN A 145 -11.66 12.81 1.51
C ASN A 145 -10.51 11.99 2.12
N LEU A 146 -9.49 12.64 2.72
CA LEU A 146 -8.34 11.94 3.31
C LEU A 146 -8.73 10.86 4.32
N THR A 147 -9.83 11.07 5.07
CA THR A 147 -10.26 10.08 6.05
C THR A 147 -10.77 8.79 5.42
N THR A 148 -11.24 8.82 4.16
CA THR A 148 -11.61 7.61 3.40
C THR A 148 -10.43 6.62 3.34
N GLY A 149 -9.18 7.11 3.36
CA GLY A 149 -7.99 6.28 3.42
C GLY A 149 -7.89 5.39 4.67
N PHE A 150 -8.51 5.79 5.79
CA PHE A 150 -8.55 4.99 7.01
C PHE A 150 -9.67 3.93 7.01
N ARG A 151 -10.60 4.00 6.06
CA ARG A 151 -11.77 3.11 6.00
C ARG A 151 -11.35 1.75 5.43
N LEU A 152 -10.65 0.95 6.23
CA LEU A 152 -10.20 -0.38 5.86
C LEU A 152 -11.03 -1.43 6.58
N SER A 153 -11.40 -2.51 5.89
CA SER A 153 -12.18 -3.58 6.51
C SER A 153 -11.38 -4.28 7.62
N ALA A 154 -12.07 -4.75 8.66
CA ALA A 154 -11.50 -5.64 9.68
C ALA A 154 -10.91 -6.93 9.07
N LEU A 155 -11.45 -7.38 7.93
CA LEU A 155 -10.96 -8.56 7.21
C LEU A 155 -9.87 -8.23 6.17
N GLN A 156 -9.52 -6.94 6.00
CA GLN A 156 -8.56 -6.50 5.00
C GLN A 156 -7.17 -7.11 5.25
N LYS A 157 -6.71 -7.14 6.51
CA LYS A 157 -5.41 -7.76 6.87
C LYS A 157 -5.38 -9.25 6.57
N LEU A 158 -6.49 -9.96 6.82
CA LEU A 158 -6.61 -11.39 6.50
C LEU A 158 -6.62 -11.63 4.98
N ALA A 159 -7.34 -10.79 4.22
CA ALA A 159 -7.37 -10.87 2.76
C ALA A 159 -5.98 -10.59 2.15
N HIS A 160 -5.26 -9.57 2.65
CA HIS A 160 -3.87 -9.31 2.28
C HIS A 160 -2.96 -10.49 2.63
N PHE A 161 -3.07 -11.03 3.85
CA PHE A 161 -2.25 -12.17 4.28
C PHE A 161 -2.40 -13.36 3.33
N GLY A 162 -3.64 -13.77 3.05
CA GLY A 162 -3.90 -14.89 2.14
C GLY A 162 -3.44 -14.61 0.71
N PHE A 163 -3.59 -13.37 0.23
CA PHE A 163 -3.19 -12.99 -1.12
C PHE A 163 -1.67 -12.93 -1.31
N TYR A 164 -0.92 -12.47 -0.30
CA TYR A 164 0.52 -12.31 -0.38
C TYR A 164 1.32 -13.57 0.05
N GLN A 165 0.66 -14.62 0.57
CA GLN A 165 1.34 -15.90 0.86
C GLN A 165 2.20 -16.45 -0.30
N PRO A 166 1.74 -16.44 -1.57
CA PRO A 166 2.56 -16.90 -2.69
C PRO A 166 3.87 -16.12 -2.86
N LEU A 167 3.96 -14.86 -2.39
CA LEU A 167 5.21 -14.10 -2.45
C LEU A 167 6.30 -14.70 -1.57
N ALA A 168 5.93 -15.27 -0.41
CA ALA A 168 6.86 -16.00 0.44
C ALA A 168 7.40 -17.25 -0.26
N LEU A 169 6.55 -17.98 -1.01
CA LEU A 169 6.96 -19.12 -1.83
C LEU A 169 7.90 -18.74 -2.98
N LEU A 170 7.80 -17.50 -3.47
CA LEU A 170 8.70 -16.95 -4.49
C LEU A 170 10.02 -16.42 -3.93
N GLY A 171 10.28 -16.61 -2.62
CA GLY A 171 11.51 -16.20 -1.96
C GLY A 171 11.58 -14.72 -1.60
N ILE A 172 10.45 -13.99 -1.59
CA ILE A 172 10.45 -12.59 -1.17
C ILE A 172 10.55 -12.54 0.36
N PRO A 173 11.59 -11.88 0.92
CA PRO A 173 11.80 -11.84 2.36
C PRO A 173 10.69 -11.03 3.05
N LEU A 174 10.21 -11.52 4.20
CA LEU A 174 9.14 -10.90 4.97
C LEU A 174 9.42 -9.42 5.33
N PRO A 175 10.64 -9.00 5.72
CA PRO A 175 10.93 -7.60 5.97
C PRO A 175 10.64 -6.68 4.78
N ALA A 176 10.94 -7.12 3.54
CA ALA A 176 10.63 -6.35 2.34
C ALA A 176 9.11 -6.21 2.14
N VAL A 177 8.35 -7.28 2.35
CA VAL A 177 6.87 -7.25 2.31
C VAL A 177 6.31 -6.25 3.32
N LEU A 178 6.87 -6.19 4.53
CA LEU A 178 6.45 -5.23 5.57
C LEU A 178 6.75 -3.78 5.17
N VAL A 179 7.97 -3.51 4.67
CA VAL A 179 8.35 -2.17 4.18
C VAL A 179 7.41 -1.71 3.08
N HIS A 180 7.22 -2.53 2.04
CA HIS A 180 6.34 -2.17 0.93
C HIS A 180 4.88 -2.00 1.37
N THR A 181 4.38 -2.83 2.29
CA THR A 181 3.04 -2.70 2.84
C THR A 181 2.89 -1.37 3.59
N GLY A 182 3.87 -0.97 4.40
CA GLY A 182 3.89 0.31 5.09
C GLY A 182 3.87 1.49 4.12
N LEU A 183 4.79 1.52 3.15
CA LEU A 183 4.84 2.55 2.12
C LEU A 183 3.56 2.60 1.29
N ASN A 184 2.94 1.46 1.02
CA ASN A 184 1.67 1.39 0.33
C ASN A 184 0.55 2.07 1.14
N TYR A 185 0.45 1.82 2.44
CA TYR A 185 -0.54 2.54 3.28
C TYR A 185 -0.32 4.06 3.27
N LEU A 186 0.93 4.52 3.30
CA LEU A 186 1.24 5.95 3.17
C LEU A 186 0.78 6.52 1.82
N PHE A 187 1.08 5.81 0.73
CA PHE A 187 0.69 6.21 -0.61
C PHE A 187 -0.83 6.16 -0.82
N GLN A 188 -1.49 5.14 -0.27
CA GLN A 188 -2.95 5.00 -0.27
C GLN A 188 -3.58 6.18 0.47
N PHE A 189 -3.07 6.59 1.64
CA PHE A 189 -3.57 7.80 2.32
C PHE A 189 -3.44 9.03 1.42
N TRP A 190 -2.29 9.24 0.78
CA TRP A 190 -2.05 10.38 -0.10
C TRP A 190 -3.04 10.45 -1.28
N ILE A 191 -3.33 9.35 -1.97
CA ILE A 191 -4.26 9.38 -3.11
C ILE A 191 -5.71 9.72 -2.71
N HIS A 192 -6.09 9.67 -1.43
CA HIS A 192 -7.44 10.01 -0.95
C HIS A 192 -7.72 11.51 -0.79
N ASN A 193 -6.79 12.39 -1.15
CA ASN A 193 -7.03 13.83 -0.99
C ASN A 193 -7.97 14.42 -2.06
N THR A 194 -8.66 15.51 -1.70
CA THR A 194 -9.61 16.21 -2.56
C THR A 194 -9.00 17.36 -3.36
N PHE A 195 -7.82 17.85 -2.98
CA PHE A 195 -7.22 19.07 -3.53
C PHE A 195 -6.48 18.86 -4.84
N ILE A 196 -5.77 17.74 -4.97
CA ILE A 196 -4.96 17.48 -6.15
C ILE A 196 -5.90 17.13 -7.29
N GLY A 197 -5.95 18.03 -8.28
CA GLY A 197 -6.68 17.87 -9.53
C GLY A 197 -6.02 16.85 -10.46
N ARG A 198 -6.08 17.11 -11.77
CA ARG A 198 -5.42 16.23 -12.73
C ARG A 198 -3.92 16.50 -12.79
N LEU A 199 -3.11 15.44 -12.85
CA LEU A 199 -1.65 15.55 -12.97
C LEU A 199 -1.16 15.35 -14.42
N GLY A 200 -2.07 15.35 -15.38
CA GLY A 200 -1.74 15.24 -16.80
C GLY A 200 -1.06 13.90 -17.12
N PRO A 201 0.05 13.89 -17.88
CA PRO A 201 0.72 12.65 -18.30
C PRO A 201 1.16 11.72 -17.16
N LEU A 202 1.35 12.24 -15.94
CA LEU A 202 1.70 11.41 -14.78
C LEU A 202 0.60 10.38 -14.44
N GLU A 203 -0.66 10.67 -14.77
CA GLU A 203 -1.79 9.75 -14.54
C GLU A 203 -1.68 8.45 -15.35
N TYR A 204 -0.83 8.40 -16.38
CA TYR A 204 -0.59 7.17 -17.16
C TYR A 204 0.43 6.23 -16.51
N VAL A 205 1.21 6.71 -15.55
CA VAL A 205 2.34 5.96 -14.97
C VAL A 205 2.14 5.68 -13.49
N ILE A 206 1.49 6.59 -12.76
CA ILE A 206 1.24 6.45 -11.32
C ILE A 206 -0.24 6.58 -11.00
N ALA A 207 -0.67 5.91 -9.93
CA ALA A 207 -1.98 6.18 -9.36
C ALA A 207 -2.00 7.60 -8.79
N THR A 208 -3.06 8.34 -9.09
CA THR A 208 -3.19 9.76 -8.71
C THR A 208 -4.49 10.00 -7.95
N PRO A 209 -4.58 11.08 -7.15
CA PRO A 209 -5.80 11.42 -6.44
C PRO A 209 -7.01 11.61 -7.36
N SER A 210 -6.81 12.19 -8.56
CA SER A 210 -7.86 12.35 -9.57
C SER A 210 -8.39 11.01 -10.07
N PHE A 211 -7.52 10.05 -10.37
CA PHE A 211 -7.93 8.71 -10.82
C PHE A 211 -8.62 7.95 -9.69
N HIS A 212 -8.07 8.04 -8.48
CA HIS A 212 -8.62 7.34 -7.31
C HIS A 212 -10.02 7.86 -6.92
N ARG A 213 -10.29 9.16 -7.08
CA ARG A 213 -11.65 9.71 -6.97
C ARG A 213 -12.63 9.08 -7.95
N VAL A 214 -12.22 8.83 -9.20
CA VAL A 214 -13.08 8.17 -10.20
C VAL A 214 -13.35 6.72 -9.80
N HIS A 215 -12.34 6.03 -9.29
CA HIS A 215 -12.46 4.67 -8.76
C HIS A 215 -13.43 4.59 -7.58
N HIS A 216 -13.45 5.58 -6.69
CA HIS A 216 -14.44 5.66 -5.61
C HIS A 216 -15.83 6.13 -6.03
N GLY A 217 -15.96 6.71 -7.22
CA GLY A 217 -17.23 7.24 -7.70
C GLY A 217 -18.30 6.15 -7.91
N LYS A 218 -19.58 6.47 -7.63
CA LYS A 218 -20.73 5.54 -7.69
C LYS A 218 -20.91 4.75 -9.00
N GLN A 219 -20.28 5.17 -10.10
CA GLN A 219 -20.37 4.54 -11.42
C GLN A 219 -19.07 3.85 -11.86
N TRP A 220 -18.07 3.70 -10.98
CA TRP A 220 -16.75 3.18 -11.34
C TRP A 220 -16.82 1.82 -12.04
N ARG A 221 -17.71 0.93 -11.58
CA ARG A 221 -17.85 -0.43 -12.12
C ARG A 221 -18.30 -0.44 -13.59
N ARG A 222 -19.17 0.51 -13.97
CA ARG A 222 -19.57 0.75 -15.38
C ARG A 222 -18.45 1.39 -16.20
N ARG A 223 -17.63 2.26 -15.60
CA ARG A 223 -16.54 2.96 -16.29
C ARG A 223 -15.32 2.08 -16.54
N ILE A 224 -14.93 1.23 -15.57
CA ILE A 224 -13.80 0.31 -15.73
C ILE A 224 -14.14 -0.78 -16.75
N HIS A 225 -15.35 -1.35 -16.70
CA HIS A 225 -15.80 -2.32 -17.70
C HIS A 225 -15.70 -1.79 -19.14
N ASN A 226 -16.03 -0.51 -19.34
CA ASN A 226 -15.91 0.16 -20.64
C ASN A 226 -14.46 0.46 -21.05
N ILE A 227 -13.52 0.63 -20.10
CA ILE A 227 -12.10 0.84 -20.40
C ILE A 227 -11.43 -0.48 -20.80
N THR A 228 -11.69 -1.57 -20.08
CA THR A 228 -11.14 -2.89 -20.42
C THR A 228 -11.70 -3.48 -21.71
N MET A 229 -12.96 -3.19 -22.05
CA MET A 229 -13.56 -3.62 -23.33
C MET A 229 -13.05 -2.80 -24.53
N ARG A 230 -12.53 -1.58 -24.31
CA ARG A 230 -11.94 -0.74 -25.36
C ARG A 230 -10.47 -1.07 -25.64
N SER A 231 -9.78 -1.75 -24.73
CA SER A 231 -8.40 -2.24 -24.96
C SER A 231 -8.36 -3.66 -25.53
N LEU A 232 -9.53 -4.30 -25.70
CA LEU A 232 -9.68 -5.66 -26.22
C LEU A 232 -10.39 -5.70 -27.60
N ASN A 233 -10.59 -4.54 -28.23
CA ASN A 233 -11.09 -4.40 -29.61
C ASN A 233 -10.17 -3.51 -30.42
#